data_AF-A0A259D9B1-F1
#
_entry.id   AF-A0A259D9B1-F1
#
_cell.length_a   1.000
_cell.length_b   1.000
_cell.length_c   1.000
_cell.angle_alpha   90.00
_cell.angle_beta   90.00
_cell.angle_gamma   90.00
#
_symmetry.space_group_name_H-M   'P 1'
#
loop_
_entity.id
_entity.type
_entity.pdbx_description
1 polymer ?
#
loop_
_entity_poly.entity_id
_entity_poly.type
_entity_poly.pdbx_seq_one_letter_code
_entity_poly.pdbx_strand_id
1 'polypeptide(L)'
;MAKPPKDIAASVRQRLLNLARQEGQVFDVVLVAFGLERLVYRLSVSDYRDRFVLKGGMLVTLWTADTGRFTRDIDFLAFGSDEETALKEAFSTILAIDGGDGLIYDAANLTAAPIREDQVYGGMRLRTTAYLGTTQIPIT
;
A
#
# COMPACT_ATOMS: atom_id res chain seq x y z
N MET A 1 -18.02 26.27 9.77
CA MET A 1 -17.66 24.87 9.43
C MET A 1 -17.28 24.85 7.95
N ALA A 2 -16.08 24.37 7.60
CA ALA A 2 -15.67 24.30 6.20
C ALA A 2 -16.53 23.27 5.46
N LYS A 3 -16.96 23.57 4.23
CA LYS A 3 -17.68 22.62 3.37
C LYS A 3 -16.83 21.36 3.19
N PRO A 4 -17.42 20.15 3.23
CA PRO A 4 -16.67 18.93 2.93
C PRO A 4 -16.08 19.05 1.51
N PRO A 5 -14.84 18.56 1.29
CA PRO A 5 -14.19 18.64 -0.01
C PRO A 5 -15.04 17.93 -1.06
N LYS A 6 -15.33 18.63 -2.15
CA LYS A 6 -16.15 18.14 -3.27
C LYS A 6 -15.45 17.02 -4.07
N ASP A 7 -14.13 16.94 -3.93
CA ASP A 7 -13.25 15.92 -4.51
C ASP A 7 -12.14 15.59 -3.48
N ILE A 8 -12.29 14.45 -2.79
CA ILE A 8 -11.34 14.01 -1.76
C ILE A 8 -9.98 13.69 -2.39
N ALA A 9 -9.96 13.04 -3.56
CA ALA A 9 -8.73 12.64 -4.22
C ALA A 9 -7.87 13.85 -4.61
N ALA A 10 -8.49 14.89 -5.20
CA ALA A 10 -7.79 16.13 -5.53
C ALA A 10 -7.25 16.83 -4.26
N SER A 11 -8.05 16.87 -3.19
CA SER A 11 -7.63 17.46 -1.92
C SER A 11 -6.45 16.71 -1.29
N VAL A 12 -6.49 15.39 -1.25
CA VAL A 12 -5.41 14.54 -0.71
C VAL A 12 -4.16 14.69 -1.57
N ARG A 13 -4.27 14.62 -2.90
CA ARG A 13 -3.15 14.81 -3.82
C ARG A 13 -2.45 16.15 -3.60
N GLN A 14 -3.21 17.23 -3.43
CA GLN A 14 -2.64 18.56 -3.17
C GLN A 14 -1.91 18.61 -1.81
N ARG A 15 -2.46 17.96 -0.78
CA ARG A 15 -1.79 17.87 0.53
C ARG A 15 -0.48 17.09 0.46
N LEU A 16 -0.46 15.97 -0.26
CA LEU A 16 0.76 15.18 -0.49
C LEU A 16 1.80 15.98 -1.29
N LEU A 17 1.37 16.76 -2.28
CA LEU A 17 2.28 17.62 -3.05
C LEU A 17 2.90 18.71 -2.17
N ASN A 18 2.10 19.29 -1.27
CA ASN A 18 2.61 20.27 -0.30
C ASN A 18 3.59 19.62 0.68
N LEU A 19 3.31 18.41 1.15
CA LEU A 19 4.19 17.63 2.02
C LEU A 19 5.54 17.37 1.34
N ALA A 20 5.53 16.87 0.10
CA ALA A 20 6.75 16.62 -0.67
C ALA A 20 7.62 17.88 -0.81
N ARG A 21 7.00 19.04 -1.06
CA ARG A 21 7.70 20.33 -1.14
C ARG A 21 8.27 20.77 0.20
N GLN A 22 7.53 20.58 1.28
CA GLN A 22 7.95 20.95 2.63
C GLN A 22 9.14 20.12 3.10
N GLU A 23 9.16 18.82 2.77
CA GLU A 23 10.20 17.89 3.19
C GLU A 23 11.36 17.75 2.18
N GLY A 24 11.29 18.46 1.04
CA GLY A 24 12.30 18.35 -0.02
C GLY A 24 12.34 16.97 -0.68
N GLN A 25 11.24 16.21 -0.62
CA GLN A 25 11.12 14.86 -1.15
C GLN A 25 10.56 14.86 -2.58
N VAL A 26 10.90 13.81 -3.33
CA VAL A 26 10.30 13.55 -4.65
C VAL A 26 8.83 13.18 -4.45
N PHE A 27 7.93 13.85 -5.18
CA PHE A 27 6.47 13.66 -5.01
C PHE A 27 6.03 12.19 -5.19
N ASP A 28 6.65 11.46 -6.12
CA ASP A 28 6.35 10.05 -6.36
C ASP A 28 6.68 9.16 -5.14
N VAL A 29 7.71 9.50 -4.36
CA VAL A 29 8.04 8.79 -3.12
C VAL A 29 6.92 8.97 -2.09
N VAL A 30 6.41 10.19 -1.94
CA VAL A 30 5.30 10.51 -1.04
C VAL A 30 4.01 9.82 -1.48
N LEU A 31 3.74 9.73 -2.78
CA LEU A 31 2.58 9.02 -3.33
C LEU A 31 2.65 7.52 -3.04
N VAL A 32 3.81 6.88 -3.28
CA VAL A 32 3.99 5.45 -3.01
C VAL A 32 3.88 5.17 -1.51
N ALA A 33 4.55 5.95 -0.66
CA ALA A 33 4.44 5.81 0.79
C ALA A 33 2.97 5.91 1.26
N PHE A 34 2.23 6.91 0.77
CA PHE A 34 0.81 7.04 1.05
C PHE A 34 0.01 5.81 0.58
N GLY A 35 0.22 5.34 -0.65
CA GLY A 35 -0.46 4.15 -1.17
C GLY A 35 -0.21 2.89 -0.33
N LEU A 36 1.01 2.70 0.16
CA LEU A 36 1.38 1.55 1.00
C LEU A 36 0.84 1.69 2.44
N GLU A 37 0.94 2.86 3.06
CA GLU A 37 0.39 3.13 4.40
C GLU A 37 -1.14 2.95 4.43
N ARG A 38 -1.83 3.39 3.36
CA ARG A 38 -3.28 3.24 3.25
C ARG A 38 -3.71 1.80 2.95
N LEU A 39 -2.81 0.95 2.42
CA LEU A 39 -3.01 -0.50 2.38
C LEU A 39 -2.87 -1.11 3.77
N VAL A 40 -1.87 -0.70 4.57
CA VAL A 40 -1.72 -1.15 5.96
C VAL A 40 -2.95 -0.79 6.80
N TYR A 41 -3.50 0.41 6.61
CA TYR A 41 -4.74 0.81 7.26
C TYR A 41 -5.90 -0.14 6.90
N ARG A 42 -6.09 -0.46 5.63
CA ARG A 42 -7.16 -1.38 5.18
C ARG A 42 -6.95 -2.78 5.77
N LEU A 43 -5.71 -3.28 5.77
CA LEU A 43 -5.36 -4.54 6.40
C LEU A 43 -5.72 -4.54 7.89
N SER A 44 -5.39 -3.48 8.64
CA SER A 44 -5.60 -3.42 10.10
C SER A 44 -7.07 -3.41 10.53
N VAL A 45 -7.96 -2.89 9.69
CA VAL A 45 -9.41 -2.88 9.93
C VAL A 45 -10.14 -4.06 9.27
N SER A 46 -9.43 -4.91 8.53
CA SER A 46 -10.00 -6.09 7.88
C SER A 46 -10.02 -7.32 8.81
N ASP A 47 -10.81 -8.32 8.43
CA ASP A 47 -10.82 -9.64 9.07
C ASP A 47 -9.50 -10.41 8.88
N TYR A 48 -8.60 -9.94 8.01
CA TYR A 48 -7.29 -10.54 7.74
C TYR A 48 -6.16 -9.97 8.60
N ARG A 49 -6.42 -8.98 9.47
CA ARG A 49 -5.39 -8.25 10.24
C ARG A 49 -4.44 -9.17 11.02
N ASP A 50 -4.95 -10.28 11.55
CA ASP A 50 -4.19 -11.22 12.38
C ASP A 50 -3.44 -12.28 11.53
N ARG A 51 -3.63 -12.26 10.20
CA ARG A 51 -2.98 -13.19 9.26
C ARG A 51 -1.68 -12.64 8.68
N PHE A 52 -1.41 -11.35 8.79
CA PHE A 52 -0.26 -10.73 8.15
C PHE A 52 0.53 -9.85 9.12
N VAL A 53 1.84 -10.07 9.21
CA VAL A 53 2.75 -9.24 10.02
C VAL A 53 3.66 -8.45 9.10
N LEU A 54 3.66 -7.12 9.26
CA LEU A 54 4.54 -6.23 8.51
C LEU A 54 6.01 -6.57 8.79
N LYS A 55 6.81 -6.66 7.73
CA LYS A 55 8.27 -6.84 7.79
C LYS A 55 8.96 -5.92 6.77
N GLY A 56 10.27 -6.11 6.59
CA GLY A 56 11.00 -5.54 5.46
C GLY A 56 11.21 -4.02 5.53
N GLY A 57 11.35 -3.41 4.35
CA GLY A 57 11.79 -2.01 4.21
C GLY A 57 10.88 -1.01 4.91
N MET A 58 9.56 -1.19 4.80
CA MET A 58 8.56 -0.32 5.43
C MET A 58 8.68 -0.31 6.96
N LEU A 59 8.85 -1.48 7.58
CA LEU A 59 9.03 -1.58 9.03
C LEU A 59 10.29 -0.83 9.49
N VAL A 60 11.38 -0.96 8.74
CA VAL A 60 12.63 -0.24 9.07
C VAL A 60 12.45 1.27 8.91
N THR A 61 11.78 1.74 7.84
CA THR A 61 11.47 3.17 7.67
C THR A 61 10.68 3.73 8.85
N LEU A 62 9.73 2.97 9.40
CA LEU A 62 8.95 3.39 10.58
C LEU A 62 9.76 3.41 11.89
N TRP A 63 10.84 2.63 11.99
CA TRP A 63 11.69 2.55 13.17
C TRP A 63 12.91 3.49 13.15
N THR A 64 13.31 3.97 11.97
CA THR A 64 14.47 4.86 11.83
C THR A 64 14.06 6.33 11.74
N ALA A 65 14.84 7.23 12.34
CA ALA A 65 14.70 8.68 12.15
C ALA A 65 15.27 9.19 10.81
N ASP A 66 15.59 8.30 9.87
CA ASP A 66 16.17 8.64 8.58
C ASP A 66 15.08 9.07 7.59
N THR A 67 14.96 10.37 7.39
CA THR A 67 13.98 10.99 6.49
C THR A 67 14.27 10.74 5.00
N GLY A 68 15.45 10.20 4.66
CA GLY A 68 15.84 9.84 3.30
C GLY A 68 15.50 8.40 2.91
N ARG A 69 15.11 7.56 3.88
CA ARG A 69 14.82 6.15 3.65
C ARG A 69 13.36 5.95 3.23
N PHE A 70 13.15 5.59 1.98
CA PHE A 70 11.84 5.20 1.44
C PHE A 70 11.85 3.75 0.94
N THR A 71 10.69 3.10 1.00
CA THR A 71 10.43 1.81 0.37
C THR A 71 9.50 2.00 -0.82
N ARG A 72 9.62 1.11 -1.81
CA ARG A 72 8.72 1.07 -2.98
C ARG A 72 7.73 -0.06 -2.92
N ASP A 73 7.91 -0.96 -1.98
CA ASP A 73 7.11 -2.14 -1.75
C ASP A 73 6.82 -2.33 -0.25
N ILE A 74 5.90 -3.24 0.02
CA ILE A 74 5.51 -3.64 1.37
C ILE A 74 5.63 -5.16 1.51
N ASP A 75 6.24 -5.59 2.60
CA ASP A 75 6.44 -7.00 2.88
C ASP A 75 5.59 -7.48 4.04
N PHE A 76 4.99 -8.66 3.90
CA PHE A 76 4.28 -9.34 4.98
C PHE A 76 4.82 -10.75 5.20
N LEU A 77 4.87 -11.16 6.47
CA LEU A 77 4.84 -12.58 6.83
C LEU A 77 3.37 -13.01 6.93
N ALA A 78 2.98 -14.03 6.17
CA ALA A 78 1.62 -14.56 6.16
C ALA A 78 1.48 -15.79 7.08
N PHE A 79 0.35 -15.91 7.76
CA PHE A 79 -0.07 -17.10 8.50
C PHE A 79 -1.25 -17.78 7.78
N GLY A 80 -1.20 -19.11 7.68
CA GLY A 80 -2.18 -19.91 6.95
C GLY A 80 -1.74 -20.21 5.52
N SER A 81 -2.70 -20.32 4.59
CA SER A 81 -2.43 -20.57 3.16
C SER A 81 -1.67 -19.40 2.51
N ASP A 82 -0.57 -19.74 1.83
CA ASP A 82 0.22 -18.87 0.94
C ASP A 82 -0.05 -19.16 -0.55
N GLU A 83 -1.09 -19.96 -0.84
CA GLU A 83 -1.52 -20.23 -2.20
C GLU A 83 -1.96 -18.95 -2.91
N GLU A 84 -1.61 -18.83 -4.19
CA GLU A 84 -1.93 -17.67 -5.03
C GLU A 84 -3.41 -17.26 -4.95
N THR A 85 -4.33 -18.23 -5.05
CA THR A 85 -5.78 -17.95 -5.03
C THR A 85 -6.22 -17.37 -3.69
N ALA A 86 -5.74 -17.94 -2.57
CA ALA A 86 -6.08 -17.48 -1.23
C ALA A 86 -5.53 -16.08 -0.94
N LEU A 87 -4.31 -15.78 -1.41
CA LEU A 87 -3.72 -14.46 -1.28
C LEU A 87 -4.44 -13.41 -2.14
N LYS A 88 -4.80 -13.75 -3.37
CA LYS A 88 -5.59 -12.85 -4.23
C LYS A 88 -6.95 -12.55 -3.63
N GLU A 89 -7.66 -13.54 -3.10
CA GLU A 89 -8.95 -13.33 -2.44
C GLU A 89 -8.82 -12.41 -1.21
N ALA A 90 -7.82 -12.67 -0.36
CA ALA A 90 -7.56 -11.86 0.82
C ALA A 90 -7.26 -10.40 0.45
N PHE A 91 -6.29 -10.18 -0.44
CA PHE A 91 -5.88 -8.84 -0.82
C PHE A 91 -6.95 -8.12 -1.64
N SER A 92 -7.70 -8.79 -2.53
CA SER A 92 -8.84 -8.16 -3.21
C SER A 92 -9.90 -7.67 -2.21
N THR A 93 -10.16 -8.42 -1.14
CA THR A 93 -11.09 -8.01 -0.06
C THR A 93 -10.54 -6.82 0.72
N ILE A 94 -9.27 -6.85 1.12
CA ILE A 94 -8.60 -5.75 1.83
C ILE A 94 -8.60 -4.47 0.98
N LEU A 95 -8.22 -4.58 -0.29
CA LEU A 95 -8.10 -3.45 -1.22
C LEU A 95 -9.46 -2.79 -1.53
N ALA A 96 -10.56 -3.54 -1.41
CA ALA A 96 -11.93 -3.04 -1.64
C ALA A 96 -12.49 -2.21 -0.48
N ILE A 97 -11.84 -2.21 0.70
CA ILE A 97 -12.29 -1.42 1.85
C ILE A 97 -12.19 0.08 1.53
N ASP A 98 -13.29 0.81 1.70
CA ASP A 98 -13.28 2.27 1.58
C ASP A 98 -12.55 2.89 2.78
N GLY A 99 -11.40 3.51 2.50
CA GLY A 99 -10.58 4.19 3.49
C GLY A 99 -10.90 5.69 3.66
N GLY A 100 -11.85 6.24 2.90
CA GLY A 100 -12.17 7.67 2.93
C GLY A 100 -11.01 8.58 2.51
N ASP A 101 -10.01 8.03 1.83
CA ASP A 101 -8.72 8.65 1.52
C ASP A 101 -8.57 9.02 0.04
N GLY A 102 -9.61 8.77 -0.76
CA GLY A 102 -9.64 9.04 -2.19
C GLY A 102 -8.81 8.05 -3.04
N LEU A 103 -8.26 6.99 -2.43
CA LEU A 103 -7.60 5.91 -3.17
C LEU A 103 -8.61 4.87 -3.63
N ILE A 104 -8.46 4.48 -4.89
CA ILE A 104 -9.14 3.32 -5.48
C ILE A 104 -8.06 2.33 -5.89
N TYR A 105 -8.03 1.14 -5.28
CA TYR A 105 -7.12 0.08 -5.67
C TYR A 105 -7.75 -0.80 -6.74
N ASP A 106 -6.97 -1.17 -7.75
CA ASP A 106 -7.42 -2.06 -8.82
C ASP A 106 -7.33 -3.53 -8.42
N ALA A 107 -8.27 -3.92 -7.55
CA ALA A 107 -8.38 -5.30 -7.09
C ALA A 107 -8.68 -6.30 -8.23
N ALA A 108 -9.24 -5.83 -9.36
CA ALA A 108 -9.56 -6.67 -10.50
C ALA A 108 -8.30 -7.10 -11.28
N ASN A 109 -7.30 -6.21 -11.36
CA ASN A 109 -6.00 -6.50 -11.98
C ASN A 109 -4.92 -6.87 -10.97
N LEU A 110 -5.30 -7.36 -9.79
CA LEU A 110 -4.36 -7.93 -8.82
C LEU A 110 -3.71 -9.18 -9.39
N THR A 111 -2.39 -9.13 -9.55
CA THR A 111 -1.57 -10.27 -10.01
C THR A 111 -0.76 -10.83 -8.84
N ALA A 112 -0.44 -12.11 -8.91
CA ALA A 112 0.39 -12.81 -7.95
C ALA A 112 1.40 -13.65 -8.73
N ALA A 113 2.67 -13.64 -8.29
CA ALA A 113 3.71 -14.45 -8.90
C ALA A 113 4.67 -14.97 -7.83
N PRO A 114 5.10 -16.24 -7.90
CA PRO A 114 6.06 -16.79 -6.96
C PRO A 114 7.40 -16.04 -7.08
N ILE A 115 7.98 -15.70 -5.93
CA ILE A 115 9.34 -15.19 -5.81
C ILE A 115 10.27 -16.40 -5.92
N ARG A 116 10.91 -16.54 -7.08
CA ARG A 116 11.91 -17.58 -7.33
C ARG A 116 13.26 -17.11 -6.79
N GLU A 117 13.50 -17.37 -5.52
CA GLU A 117 14.86 -17.40 -4.96
C GLU A 117 15.14 -18.84 -4.53
N ASP A 118 16.41 -19.24 -4.55
CA ASP A 118 16.91 -20.61 -4.33
C ASP A 118 16.72 -21.13 -2.88
N GLN A 119 15.62 -20.74 -2.21
CA GLN A 119 15.33 -20.93 -0.80
C GLN A 119 14.19 -21.94 -0.60
N VAL A 120 14.31 -22.70 0.48
CA VAL A 120 13.45 -23.83 0.88
C VAL A 120 11.99 -23.42 1.19
N TYR A 121 11.72 -22.12 1.32
CA TYR A 121 10.39 -21.54 1.51
C TYR A 121 10.24 -20.34 0.56
N GLY A 122 9.47 -20.52 -0.52
CA GLY A 122 9.19 -19.45 -1.49
C GLY A 122 8.29 -18.36 -0.91
N GLY A 123 8.22 -17.21 -1.59
CA GLY A 123 7.27 -16.13 -1.28
C GLY A 123 6.34 -15.85 -2.46
N MET A 124 5.29 -15.06 -2.24
CA MET A 124 4.40 -14.58 -3.30
C MET A 124 4.52 -13.07 -3.42
N ARG A 125 4.78 -12.57 -4.64
CA ARG A 125 4.73 -11.14 -4.93
C ARG A 125 3.39 -10.80 -5.53
N LEU A 126 2.66 -9.92 -4.86
CA LEU A 126 1.42 -9.36 -5.37
C LEU A 126 1.70 -8.02 -6.06
N ARG A 127 0.97 -7.70 -7.13
CA ARG A 127 1.06 -6.40 -7.80
C ARG A 127 -0.30 -5.89 -8.22
N THR A 128 -0.55 -4.62 -7.96
CA THR A 128 -1.72 -3.87 -8.42
C THR A 128 -1.37 -2.38 -8.56
N THR A 129 -2.34 -1.57 -8.98
CA THR A 129 -2.24 -0.12 -9.08
C THR A 129 -3.29 0.50 -8.17
N ALA A 130 -2.89 1.51 -7.39
CA ALA A 130 -3.81 2.41 -6.72
C ALA A 130 -3.96 3.70 -7.54
N TYR A 131 -5.14 4.29 -7.50
CA TYR A 131 -5.50 5.51 -8.20
C TYR A 131 -5.87 6.59 -7.20
N LEU A 132 -5.18 7.73 -7.27
CA LEU A 132 -5.56 8.96 -6.59
C LEU A 132 -6.05 9.96 -7.65
N GLY A 133 -7.35 9.92 -7.95
CA GLY A 133 -7.91 10.55 -9.13
C GLY A 133 -7.35 9.89 -10.40
N THR A 134 -6.66 10.66 -11.25
CA THR A 134 -5.98 10.13 -12.45
C THR A 134 -4.53 9.69 -12.21
N THR A 135 -4.00 9.93 -11.00
CA THR A 135 -2.61 9.58 -10.68
C THR A 135 -2.51 8.10 -10.34
N GLN A 136 -1.65 7.37 -11.06
CA GLN A 136 -1.38 5.95 -10.82
C GLN A 136 -0.24 5.79 -9.82
N ILE A 137 -0.41 4.87 -8.87
CA ILE A 137 0.57 4.55 -7.83
C ILE A 137 0.77 3.03 -7.87
N PRO A 138 1.96 2.53 -8.25
CA PRO A 138 2.23 1.10 -8.23
C PRO A 138 2.23 0.59 -6.78
N ILE A 139 1.57 -0.54 -6.54
CA ILE A 139 1.52 -1.22 -5.24
C ILE A 139 2.12 -2.61 -5.44
N THR A 140 3.15 -2.93 -4.67
CA THR A 140 3.90 -4.20 -4.74
C THR A 140 4.25 -4.68 -3.35
#